data_AF-A0A8H6XI48-F1
#
_entry.id   AF-A0A8H6XI48-F1
#
_cell.length_a   1.000
_cell.length_b   1.000
_cell.length_c   1.000
_cell.angle_alpha   90.00
_cell.angle_beta   90.00
_cell.angle_gamma   90.00
#
_symmetry.space_group_name_H-M   'P 1'
#
loop_
_entity.id
_entity.type
_entity.pdbx_description
1 polymer ?
#
loop_
_entity_poly.entity_id
_entity_poly.type
_entity_poly.pdbx_seq_one_letter_code
_entity_poly.pdbx_strand_id
1 'polypeptide(L)'
;MADPAQKSPIHSFQLPPDGLLKAVPFFTVVSYGAFAPSPTSVAGSLASLFAPAQLLRSYILSQKTFGYILWIVIGLHGLESLYTLSLCVRHKAPFMVSLKYWIATVIIGFPVWMDLHRRIKSGKKVE
;
A
#
# COMPACT_ATOMS: atom_id res chain seq x y z
N MET A 1 14.58 -30.28 -22.30
CA MET A 1 13.33 -29.52 -22.44
C MET A 1 12.92 -29.14 -21.03
N ALA A 2 13.06 -27.86 -20.62
CA ALA A 2 12.71 -27.44 -19.27
C ALA A 2 11.19 -27.53 -19.09
N ASP A 3 10.75 -28.08 -17.96
CA ASP A 3 9.33 -28.18 -17.62
C ASP A 3 8.71 -26.76 -17.61
N PRO A 4 7.67 -26.48 -18.42
CA PRO A 4 7.01 -25.18 -18.46
C PRO A 4 6.40 -24.75 -17.12
N ALA A 5 6.37 -25.62 -16.10
CA ALA A 5 5.89 -25.31 -14.76
C ALA A 5 6.97 -24.88 -13.74
N GLN A 6 8.26 -24.81 -14.11
CA GLN A 6 9.31 -24.47 -13.15
C GLN A 6 9.27 -22.98 -12.75
N LYS A 7 8.51 -22.68 -11.70
CA LYS A 7 8.43 -21.36 -11.09
C LYS A 7 9.73 -21.03 -10.36
N SER A 8 10.36 -19.92 -10.74
CA SER A 8 11.53 -19.39 -10.03
C SER A 8 11.20 -19.14 -8.55
N PRO A 9 11.96 -19.72 -7.61
CA PRO A 9 11.73 -19.48 -6.20
C PRO A 9 12.16 -18.07 -5.77
N ILE A 10 11.51 -17.54 -4.73
CA ILE A 10 11.84 -16.23 -4.15
C ILE A 10 12.73 -16.45 -2.93
N HIS A 11 14.01 -16.07 -2.98
CA HIS A 11 14.96 -16.33 -1.90
C HIS A 11 15.30 -15.11 -1.04
N SER A 12 15.20 -13.90 -1.60
CA SER A 12 15.50 -12.66 -0.87
C SER A 12 14.34 -11.67 -0.88
N PHE A 13 14.26 -10.90 0.20
CA PHE A 13 13.33 -9.78 0.33
C PHE A 13 14.01 -8.52 -0.17
N GLN A 14 13.34 -7.76 -1.02
CA GLN A 14 13.82 -6.48 -1.49
C GLN A 14 12.66 -5.49 -1.49
N LEU A 15 12.85 -4.38 -0.78
CA LEU A 15 11.87 -3.32 -0.73
C LEU A 15 12.04 -2.40 -1.96
N PRO A 16 10.96 -2.04 -2.67
CA PRO A 16 11.04 -1.04 -3.73
C PRO A 16 11.50 0.31 -3.14
N PRO A 17 12.57 0.92 -3.68
CA PRO A 17 13.17 2.15 -3.11
C PRO A 17 12.22 3.35 -3.15
N ASP A 18 11.27 3.35 -4.08
CA ASP A 18 10.26 4.38 -4.28
C ASP A 18 8.92 4.06 -3.58
N GLY A 19 8.79 2.89 -2.94
CA GLY A 19 7.54 2.43 -2.34
C GLY A 19 7.04 3.35 -1.23
N LEU A 20 7.91 3.67 -0.27
CA LEU A 20 7.58 4.55 0.85
C LEU A 20 7.27 5.98 0.39
N LEU A 21 8.04 6.49 -0.57
CA LEU A 21 7.85 7.84 -1.12
C LEU A 21 6.47 8.01 -1.77
N LYS A 22 5.91 6.93 -2.35
CA LYS A 22 4.58 6.94 -2.96
C LYS A 22 3.46 6.68 -1.94
N ALA A 23 3.66 5.71 -1.06
CA ALA A 23 2.63 5.28 -0.11
C ALA A 23 2.37 6.35 0.97
N VAL A 24 3.43 6.91 1.57
CA VAL A 24 3.30 7.83 2.71
C VAL A 24 2.45 9.07 2.37
N PRO A 25 2.75 9.85 1.31
CA PRO A 25 1.95 11.03 0.99
C PRO A 25 0.49 10.69 0.67
N PHE A 26 0.26 9.58 -0.03
CA PHE A 26 -1.09 9.14 -0.37
C PHE A 26 -1.92 8.82 0.88
N PHE A 27 -1.39 7.97 1.77
CA PHE A 27 -2.07 7.61 3.02
C PHE A 27 -2.24 8.80 3.96
N THR A 28 -1.25 9.70 4.01
CA THR A 28 -1.37 10.95 4.78
C THR A 28 -2.51 11.79 4.25
N VAL A 29 -2.57 12.09 2.95
CA VAL A 29 -3.62 12.94 2.38
C VAL A 29 -5.01 12.30 2.53
N VAL A 30 -5.15 11.01 2.24
CA VAL A 30 -6.45 10.32 2.32
C VAL A 30 -6.93 10.26 3.77
N SER A 31 -6.08 9.86 4.71
CA SER A 31 -6.46 9.73 6.13
C SER A 31 -6.72 11.10 6.76
N TYR A 32 -5.88 12.09 6.46
CA TYR A 32 -6.07 13.46 6.92
C TYR A 32 -7.35 14.07 6.33
N GLY A 33 -7.62 13.87 5.04
CA GLY A 33 -8.87 14.26 4.38
C GLY A 33 -10.11 13.53 4.89
N ALA A 34 -9.98 12.30 5.42
CA ALA A 34 -11.09 11.54 6.00
C ALA A 34 -11.38 11.94 7.46
N PHE A 35 -10.33 12.12 8.27
CA PHE A 35 -10.44 12.28 9.72
C PHE A 35 -10.27 13.71 10.23
N ALA A 36 -9.84 14.66 9.39
CA ALA A 36 -9.78 16.06 9.83
C ALA A 36 -11.18 16.51 10.33
N PRO A 37 -11.26 17.20 11.46
CA PRO A 37 -12.52 17.69 12.00
C PRO A 37 -13.14 18.77 11.09
N SER A 38 -14.46 18.95 11.22
CA SER A 38 -15.19 20.03 10.54
C SER A 38 -14.71 21.40 11.03
N PRO A 39 -14.71 22.47 10.21
CA PRO A 39 -14.35 23.82 10.65
C PRO A 39 -15.13 24.29 11.88
N THR A 40 -16.39 23.87 12.01
CA THR A 40 -17.27 24.22 13.13
C THR A 40 -16.94 23.49 14.43
N SER A 41 -16.12 22.44 14.38
CA SER A 41 -15.80 21.57 15.51
C SER A 41 -14.42 21.84 16.14
N VAL A 42 -13.65 22.79 15.60
CA VAL A 42 -12.32 23.13 16.12
C VAL A 42 -12.21 24.62 16.38
N ALA A 43 -11.92 24.99 17.62
CA ALA A 43 -11.61 26.36 18.01
C ALA A 43 -10.11 26.54 18.28
N GLY A 44 -9.61 27.77 18.09
CA GLY A 44 -8.26 28.17 18.48
C GLY A 44 -7.15 27.69 17.52
N SER A 45 -5.96 27.46 18.09
CA SER A 45 -4.72 27.18 17.34
C SER A 45 -4.74 25.88 16.52
N LEU A 46 -5.68 24.97 16.79
CA LEU A 46 -5.85 23.74 16.02
C LEU A 46 -6.58 23.96 14.68
N ALA A 47 -7.29 25.08 14.51
CA ALA A 47 -8.01 25.36 13.27
C ALA A 47 -7.05 25.54 12.07
N SER A 48 -5.91 26.18 12.28
CA SER A 48 -4.88 26.36 11.24
C SER A 48 -4.23 25.03 10.84
N LEU A 49 -4.05 24.11 11.78
CA LEU A 49 -3.50 22.77 11.52
C LEU A 49 -4.39 21.96 10.57
N PHE A 50 -5.72 22.19 10.57
CA PHE A 50 -6.67 21.50 9.70
C PHE A 50 -7.11 22.29 8.46
N ALA A 51 -6.64 23.54 8.32
CA ALA A 51 -7.01 24.40 7.20
C ALA A 51 -6.72 23.77 5.81
N PRO A 52 -5.58 23.06 5.59
CA PRO A 52 -5.35 22.39 4.31
C PRO A 52 -6.40 21.31 3.98
N ALA A 53 -6.84 20.52 4.97
CA ALA A 53 -7.91 19.53 4.76
C ALA A 53 -9.24 20.20 4.44
N GLN A 54 -9.55 21.31 5.12
CA GLN A 54 -10.78 22.06 4.88
C GLN A 54 -10.79 22.64 3.46
N LEU A 55 -9.66 23.17 3.01
CA LEU A 55 -9.47 23.66 1.64
C LEU A 55 -9.64 22.53 0.61
N LEU A 56 -8.97 21.39 0.82
CA LEU A 56 -9.14 20.22 -0.06
C LEU A 56 -10.61 19.77 -0.15
N ARG A 57 -11.33 19.85 0.97
CA ARG A 57 -12.74 19.46 1.03
C ARG A 57 -13.69 20.46 0.38
N SER A 58 -13.33 21.74 0.34
CA SER A 58 -14.14 22.77 -0.32
C SER A 58 -13.99 22.75 -1.85
N TYR A 59 -12.84 22.31 -2.37
CA TYR A 59 -12.53 22.38 -3.80
C TYR A 59 -12.51 21.03 -4.54
N ILE A 60 -12.17 19.93 -3.87
CA ILE A 60 -11.87 18.66 -4.55
C ILE A 60 -12.83 17.54 -4.15
N LEU A 61 -12.86 17.15 -2.87
CA LEU A 61 -13.60 15.96 -2.42
C LEU A 61 -14.26 16.17 -1.06
N SER A 62 -15.54 15.83 -0.93
CA SER A 62 -16.22 15.87 0.36
C SER A 62 -15.56 14.94 1.40
N GLN A 63 -15.75 15.21 2.69
CA GLN A 63 -15.27 14.32 3.76
C GLN A 63 -15.78 12.88 3.62
N LYS A 64 -17.05 12.70 3.19
CA LYS A 64 -17.62 11.38 2.92
C LYS A 64 -16.87 10.67 1.79
N THR A 65 -16.51 11.42 0.75
CA THR A 65 -15.74 10.88 -0.39
C THR A 65 -14.37 10.40 0.04
N PHE A 66 -13.63 11.17 0.86
CA PHE A 66 -12.38 10.69 1.47
C PHE A 66 -12.58 9.44 2.32
N GLY A 67 -13.67 9.37 3.10
CA GLY A 67 -14.03 8.17 3.86
C GLY A 67 -14.25 6.94 2.97
N TYR A 68 -14.97 7.08 1.85
CA TYR A 68 -15.14 5.99 0.90
C TYR A 68 -13.82 5.56 0.25
N ILE A 69 -12.99 6.52 -0.16
CA ILE A 69 -11.66 6.22 -0.72
C ILE A 69 -10.83 5.44 0.30
N LEU A 70 -10.80 5.87 1.57
CA LEU A 70 -10.07 5.18 2.62
C LEU A 70 -10.53 3.73 2.80
N TRP A 71 -11.84 3.48 2.85
CA TRP A 71 -12.38 2.12 2.98
C TRP A 71 -12.07 1.24 1.77
N ILE A 72 -12.17 1.79 0.55
CA ILE A 72 -11.79 1.08 -0.68
C ILE A 72 -10.29 0.72 -0.63
N VAL A 73 -9.44 1.69 -0.26
CA VAL A 73 -7.99 1.47 -0.15
C VAL A 73 -7.68 0.39 0.87
N ILE A 74 -8.28 0.40 2.07
CA ILE A 74 -8.10 -0.64 3.09
C ILE A 74 -8.50 -2.01 2.53
N GLY A 75 -9.64 -2.10 1.85
CA GLY A 75 -10.11 -3.34 1.23
C GLY A 75 -9.14 -3.87 0.17
N LEU A 76 -8.69 -3.01 -0.74
CA LEU A 76 -7.70 -3.35 -1.77
C LEU A 76 -6.37 -3.77 -1.14
N HIS A 77 -5.88 -3.07 -0.12
CA HIS A 77 -4.66 -3.42 0.61
C HIS A 77 -4.74 -4.81 1.25
N GLY A 78 -5.89 -5.15 1.82
CA GLY A 78 -6.14 -6.48 2.37
C GLY A 78 -6.02 -7.56 1.29
N LEU A 79 -6.66 -7.34 0.14
CA LEU A 79 -6.58 -8.26 -1.00
C LEU A 79 -5.16 -8.37 -1.57
N GLU A 80 -4.44 -7.25 -1.71
CA GLU A 80 -3.04 -7.22 -2.14
C GLU A 80 -2.13 -8.01 -1.20
N SER A 81 -2.36 -7.89 0.11
CA SER A 81 -1.58 -8.59 1.14
C SER A 81 -1.82 -10.09 1.10
N LEU A 82 -3.09 -10.52 1.02
CA LEU A 82 -3.43 -11.94 0.87
C LEU A 82 -2.88 -12.51 -0.43
N TYR A 83 -2.97 -11.76 -1.53
CA TYR A 83 -2.45 -12.17 -2.82
C TYR A 83 -0.91 -12.27 -2.79
N THR A 84 -0.22 -11.33 -2.15
CA THR A 84 1.23 -11.38 -1.93
C THR A 84 1.64 -12.65 -1.18
N LEU A 85 0.93 -13.00 -0.12
CA LEU A 85 1.16 -14.23 0.64
C LEU A 85 0.93 -15.47 -0.25
N SER A 86 -0.15 -15.47 -1.03
CA SER A 86 -0.45 -16.55 -1.98
C SER A 86 0.66 -16.72 -3.04
N LEU A 87 1.26 -15.62 -3.51
CA LEU A 87 2.39 -15.65 -4.45
C LEU A 87 3.63 -16.25 -3.79
N CYS A 88 3.94 -15.84 -2.56
CA CYS A 88 5.09 -16.35 -1.83
C CYS A 88 4.98 -17.87 -1.62
N VAL A 89 3.79 -18.37 -1.25
CA VAL A 89 3.52 -19.81 -1.13
C VAL A 89 3.67 -20.51 -2.48
N ARG A 90 3.08 -19.95 -3.55
CA ARG A 90 3.12 -20.54 -4.90
C ARG A 90 4.52 -20.61 -5.50
N HIS A 91 5.42 -19.72 -5.07
CA HIS A 91 6.82 -19.64 -5.50
C HIS A 91 7.79 -20.18 -4.43
N LYS A 92 7.31 -21.00 -3.49
CA LYS A 92 8.15 -21.69 -2.47
C LYS A 92 9.10 -20.74 -1.72
N ALA A 93 8.66 -19.51 -1.44
CA ALA A 93 9.45 -18.56 -0.68
C ALA A 93 9.66 -19.06 0.75
N PRO A 94 10.85 -18.89 1.36
CA PRO A 94 11.05 -19.18 2.77
C PRO A 94 10.05 -18.41 3.64
N PHE A 95 9.67 -18.97 4.79
CA PHE A 95 8.66 -18.37 5.68
C PHE A 95 9.02 -16.92 6.07
N MET A 96 10.28 -16.66 6.43
CA MET A 96 10.75 -15.30 6.77
C MET A 96 10.67 -14.31 5.60
N VAL A 97 10.89 -14.78 4.36
CA VAL A 97 10.79 -13.94 3.16
C VAL A 97 9.33 -13.62 2.88
N SER A 98 8.46 -14.64 2.96
CA SER A 98 7.01 -14.49 2.83
C SER A 98 6.45 -13.49 3.84
N LEU A 99 6.88 -13.60 5.10
CA LEU A 99 6.47 -12.71 6.18
C LEU A 99 6.89 -11.26 5.91
N LYS A 100 8.14 -11.03 5.48
CA LYS A 100 8.63 -9.69 5.14
C LYS A 100 7.85 -9.07 3.98
N TYR A 101 7.59 -9.82 2.91
CA TYR A 101 6.77 -9.33 1.80
C TYR A 101 5.32 -9.04 2.24
N TRP A 102 4.73 -9.91 3.04
CA TRP A 102 3.37 -9.70 3.55
C TRP A 102 3.28 -8.42 4.41
N ILE A 103 4.18 -8.24 5.39
CA ILE A 103 4.23 -7.03 6.22
C ILE A 103 4.48 -5.79 5.36
N ALA A 104 5.43 -5.86 4.41
CA ALA A 104 5.73 -4.75 3.52
C ALA A 104 4.51 -4.37 2.66
N THR A 105 3.74 -5.34 2.14
CA THR A 105 2.50 -5.07 1.41
C THR A 105 1.40 -4.52 2.33
N VAL A 106 1.32 -4.93 3.60
CA VAL A 106 0.35 -4.33 4.56
C VAL A 106 0.66 -2.86 4.84
N ILE A 107 1.93 -2.46 4.85
CA ILE A 107 2.35 -1.08 5.17
C ILE A 107 2.35 -0.18 3.93
N ILE A 108 2.77 -0.72 2.78
CA ILE A 108 3.07 0.05 1.56
C ILE A 108 2.08 -0.27 0.43
N GLY A 109 1.63 -1.52 0.35
CA GLY A 109 0.66 -2.02 -0.64
C GLY A 109 1.17 -2.21 -2.03
N PHE A 110 0.38 -1.66 -2.97
CA PHE A 110 0.56 -1.73 -4.41
C PHE A 110 2.01 -1.66 -4.90
N PRO A 111 2.89 -0.73 -4.44
CA PRO A 111 4.28 -0.69 -4.91
C PRO A 111 5.06 -1.97 -4.61
N VAL A 112 4.90 -2.56 -3.42
CA VAL A 112 5.58 -3.81 -3.02
C VAL A 112 5.03 -4.97 -3.81
N TRP A 113 3.71 -5.06 -3.93
CA TRP A 113 3.05 -6.10 -4.70
C TRP A 113 3.48 -6.09 -6.18
N MET A 114 3.47 -4.92 -6.82
CA MET A 114 3.86 -4.76 -8.23
C MET A 114 5.32 -5.07 -8.48
N ASP A 115 6.21 -4.68 -7.57
CA ASP A 115 7.63 -5.01 -7.66
C ASP A 115 7.87 -6.52 -7.55
N LEU A 116 7.23 -7.18 -6.57
CA LEU A 116 7.27 -8.63 -6.43
C LEU A 116 6.76 -9.35 -7.69
N HIS A 117 5.60 -8.92 -8.20
CA HIS A 117 5.00 -9.52 -9.40
C HIS A 117 5.89 -9.33 -10.64
N ARG A 118 6.54 -8.17 -10.77
CA ARG A 118 7.50 -7.89 -11.85
C ARG A 118 8.71 -8.80 -11.78
N ARG A 119 9.27 -9.02 -10.58
CA ARG A 119 10.41 -9.92 -10.37
C ARG A 119 10.07 -11.34 -10.78
N ILE A 120 8.92 -11.83 -10.32
CA ILE A 120 8.41 -13.16 -10.67
C ILE A 120 8.27 -13.32 -12.19
N LYS A 121 7.67 -12.34 -12.87
CA LYS A 121 7.51 -12.36 -14.34
C LYS A 121 8.85 -12.28 -15.09
N SER A 122 9.81 -11.51 -14.57
CA SER A 122 11.10 -11.30 -15.22
C SER A 122 12.02 -12.51 -15.17
N GLY A 123 11.69 -13.54 -14.38
CA GLY A 123 12.51 -14.75 -14.24
C GLY A 123 13.89 -14.50 -13.63
N LYS A 124 14.22 -13.25 -13.25
CA LYS A 124 15.48 -12.92 -12.59
C LYS A 124 15.60 -13.77 -11.33
N LYS A 125 16.68 -14.55 -11.22
CA LYS A 125 17.09 -15.14 -9.96
C LYS A 125 17.18 -14.00 -8.95
N VAL A 126 16.35 -14.08 -7.93
CA VAL A 126 16.38 -13.17 -6.79
C VAL A 126 17.49 -13.71 -5.89
N GLU A 127 18.74 -13.48 -6.32
CA GLU A 127 19.94 -13.75 -5.51
C GLU A 127 20.01 -12.76 -4.33
#